data_AF-A0A8I0CHJ0-F1
#
_entry.id   AF-A0A8I0CHJ0-F1
#
_cell.length_a   1.000
_cell.length_b   1.000
_cell.length_c   1.000
_cell.angle_alpha   90.00
_cell.angle_beta   90.00
_cell.angle_gamma   90.00
#
_symmetry.space_group_name_H-M   'P 1'
#
loop_
_entity.id
_entity.type
_entity.pdbx_description
1 polymer ?
#
loop_
_entity_poly.entity_id
_entity_poly.type
_entity_poly.pdbx_seq_one_letter_code
_entity_poly.pdbx_strand_id
1 'polypeptide(L)'
;LSDDDRASLATDIQGLRDQLLNLANTTDGNGRYIFAGYKTETAPFSEEKGKYVGGAESIRQQVDASRSMVIGHTGDKIFDSITSNAVAEPDGSASETNLFAMLDSAIAALKTPVADSEADKEIAAAALDKTNRGLKNSLNNVLTVRAG
;
A
#
# COMPACT_ATOMS: atom_id res chain seq x y z
N LEU A 1 6.61 -24.47 -7.61
CA LEU A 1 6.30 -23.41 -8.58
C LEU A 1 7.55 -23.25 -9.43
N SER A 2 7.45 -23.35 -10.77
CA SER A 2 8.60 -23.11 -11.64
C SER A 2 8.96 -21.62 -11.65
N ASP A 3 10.14 -21.25 -12.14
CA ASP A 3 10.50 -19.84 -12.29
C ASP A 3 9.59 -19.13 -13.31
N ASP A 4 9.13 -19.84 -14.35
CA ASP A 4 8.16 -19.32 -15.32
C ASP A 4 6.81 -19.01 -14.65
N ASP A 5 6.29 -19.93 -13.84
CA ASP A 5 5.03 -19.70 -13.10
C ASP A 5 5.15 -18.52 -12.12
N ARG A 6 6.32 -18.37 -11.49
CA ARG A 6 6.61 -17.26 -10.56
C ARG A 6 6.66 -15.93 -11.31
N ALA A 7 7.27 -15.90 -12.48
CA ALA A 7 7.30 -14.72 -13.35
C ALA A 7 5.90 -14.33 -13.86
N SER A 8 5.04 -15.30 -14.19
CA SER A 8 3.63 -15.03 -14.51
C SER A 8 2.91 -14.40 -13.32
N LEU A 9 3.04 -14.96 -12.11
CA LEU A 9 2.42 -14.38 -10.91
C LEU A 9 2.95 -12.96 -10.61
N ALA A 10 4.24 -12.70 -10.82
CA ALA A 10 4.79 -11.36 -10.68
C ALA A 10 4.14 -10.35 -11.64
N THR A 11 3.78 -10.80 -12.84
CA THR A 11 3.10 -9.96 -13.85
C THR A 11 1.67 -9.65 -13.41
N ASP A 12 0.95 -10.63 -12.87
CA ASP A 12 -0.41 -10.41 -12.33
C ASP A 12 -0.40 -9.43 -11.15
N ILE A 13 0.55 -9.59 -10.21
CA ILE A 13 0.71 -8.70 -9.06
C ILE A 13 1.11 -7.29 -9.52
N GLN A 14 1.95 -7.16 -10.56
CA GLN A 14 2.27 -5.86 -11.15
C GLN A 14 1.00 -5.15 -11.66
N GLY A 15 0.13 -5.86 -12.37
CA GLY A 15 -1.14 -5.31 -12.84
C GLY A 15 -2.04 -4.82 -11.68
N LEU A 16 -2.13 -5.59 -10.59
CA LEU A 16 -2.86 -5.18 -9.39
C LEU A 16 -2.24 -3.96 -8.71
N ARG A 17 -0.91 -3.91 -8.62
CA ARG A 17 -0.17 -2.77 -8.07
C ARG A 17 -0.46 -1.49 -8.86
N ASP A 18 -0.45 -1.56 -10.19
CA ASP A 18 -0.71 -0.41 -11.05
C ASP A 18 -2.17 0.06 -10.93
N GLN A 19 -3.13 -0.86 -10.82
CA GLN A 19 -4.53 -0.54 -10.55
C GLN A 19 -4.71 0.17 -9.20
N LEU A 20 -4.06 -0.33 -8.15
CA LEU A 20 -4.09 0.28 -6.82
C LEU A 20 -3.43 1.66 -6.80
N LEU A 21 -2.35 1.84 -7.57
CA LEU A 21 -1.68 3.13 -7.67
C LEU A 21 -2.58 4.17 -8.36
N ASN A 22 -3.26 3.77 -9.44
CA ASN A 22 -4.25 4.61 -10.10
C ASN A 22 -5.39 4.99 -9.15
N LEU A 23 -5.87 4.03 -8.34
CA LEU A 23 -6.87 4.30 -7.31
C LEU A 23 -6.34 5.28 -6.25
N ALA A 24 -5.12 5.10 -5.78
CA ALA A 24 -4.50 5.97 -4.79
C ALA A 24 -4.24 7.39 -5.32
N ASN A 25 -4.12 7.54 -6.64
CA ASN A 25 -4.04 8.81 -7.37
C ASN A 25 -5.40 9.23 -7.98
N THR A 26 -6.53 8.78 -7.44
CA THR A 26 -7.86 9.20 -7.94
C THR A 26 -8.09 10.70 -7.76
N THR A 27 -8.74 11.30 -8.76
CA THR A 27 -9.19 12.70 -8.73
C THR A 27 -10.72 12.81 -8.63
N ASP A 28 -11.21 13.95 -8.14
CA ASP A 28 -12.63 14.30 -8.18
C ASP A 28 -13.05 14.81 -9.58
N GLY A 29 -14.32 15.21 -9.71
CA GLY A 29 -14.86 15.75 -10.97
C GLY A 29 -14.21 17.06 -11.45
N ASN A 30 -13.41 17.72 -10.61
CA ASN A 30 -12.65 18.93 -10.94
C ASN A 30 -11.15 18.66 -11.15
N GLY A 31 -10.73 17.38 -11.16
CA GLY A 31 -9.33 16.99 -11.33
C GLY A 31 -8.49 17.09 -10.04
N ARG A 32 -9.11 17.24 -8.87
CA ARG A 32 -8.42 17.37 -7.57
C ARG A 32 -8.16 16.00 -6.97
N TYR A 33 -6.91 15.72 -6.61
CA TYR A 33 -6.56 14.44 -5.97
C TYR A 33 -7.22 14.30 -4.60
N ILE A 34 -8.06 13.28 -4.45
CA ILE A 34 -8.93 13.12 -3.27
C ILE A 34 -8.18 12.60 -2.04
N PHE A 35 -7.04 11.93 -2.25
CA PHE A 35 -6.19 11.39 -1.19
C PHE A 35 -4.94 12.25 -0.92
N ALA A 36 -4.87 13.46 -1.49
CA ALA A 36 -3.70 14.34 -1.34
C ALA A 36 -3.76 15.30 -0.14
N GLY A 37 -4.77 15.19 0.72
CA GLY A 37 -5.04 16.19 1.75
C GLY A 37 -5.26 17.56 1.10
N TYR A 38 -4.65 18.62 1.62
CA TYR A 38 -4.73 19.95 1.01
C TYR A 38 -3.86 20.13 -0.25
N LYS A 39 -2.96 19.20 -0.61
CA LYS A 39 -2.09 19.29 -1.80
C LYS A 39 -2.76 18.70 -3.06
N THR A 40 -3.95 19.18 -3.39
CA THR A 40 -4.84 18.54 -4.38
C THR A 40 -4.42 18.68 -5.85
N GLU A 41 -3.41 19.49 -6.17
CA GLU A 41 -2.94 19.75 -7.55
C GLU A 41 -1.87 18.77 -8.03
N THR A 42 -1.32 17.97 -7.13
CA THR A 42 -0.20 17.05 -7.42
C THR A 42 -0.56 15.63 -7.00
N ALA A 43 -0.14 14.64 -7.79
CA ALA A 43 -0.40 13.24 -7.49
C ALA A 43 0.14 12.89 -6.09
N PRO A 44 -0.68 12.31 -5.20
CA PRO A 44 -0.27 11.99 -3.84
C PRO A 44 0.70 10.81 -3.75
N PHE A 45 0.78 9.94 -4.76
CA PHE A 45 1.69 8.80 -4.78
C PHE A 45 2.61 8.84 -6.00
N SER A 46 3.90 8.62 -5.78
CA SER A 46 4.88 8.54 -6.87
C SER A 46 4.66 7.29 -7.72
N GLU A 47 4.80 7.42 -9.05
CA GLU A 47 4.60 6.29 -9.97
C GLU A 47 5.64 5.18 -9.78
N GLU A 48 6.90 5.55 -9.54
CA GLU A 48 8.01 4.62 -9.43
C GLU A 48 7.88 3.70 -8.21
N LYS A 49 7.59 4.25 -7.02
CA LYS A 49 7.69 3.53 -5.74
C LYS A 49 6.42 3.55 -4.91
N GLY A 50 5.34 4.19 -5.38
CA GLY A 50 4.13 4.39 -4.58
C GLY A 50 4.40 5.11 -3.27
N LYS A 51 5.37 6.04 -3.25
CA LYS A 51 5.69 6.80 -2.05
C LYS A 51 4.69 7.93 -1.90
N TYR A 52 4.13 8.10 -0.70
CA TYR A 52 3.25 9.23 -0.41
C TYR A 52 4.02 10.56 -0.42
N VAL A 53 3.52 11.54 -1.17
CA VAL A 53 4.06 12.90 -1.34
C VAL A 53 2.99 13.99 -1.16
N GLY A 54 1.78 13.60 -0.75
CA GLY A 54 0.65 14.51 -0.51
C GLY A 54 0.79 15.39 0.75
N GLY A 55 -0.32 15.97 1.19
CA GLY A 55 -0.41 16.76 2.41
C GLY A 55 -0.62 15.89 3.64
N ALA A 56 0.02 16.24 4.77
CA ALA A 56 -0.10 15.47 6.02
C ALA A 56 -1.45 15.67 6.75
N GLU A 57 -2.20 16.72 6.38
CA GLU A 57 -3.45 17.07 7.05
C GLU A 57 -4.67 16.56 6.27
N SER A 58 -5.50 15.80 6.97
CA SER A 58 -6.82 15.39 6.48
C SER A 58 -7.74 16.60 6.34
N ILE A 59 -8.54 16.61 5.28
CA ILE A 59 -9.49 17.68 5.02
C ILE A 59 -10.61 17.57 6.03
N ARG A 60 -10.85 18.65 6.78
CA ARG A 60 -11.91 18.74 7.76
C ARG A 60 -12.91 19.82 7.38
N GLN A 61 -14.18 19.54 7.61
CA GLN A 61 -15.28 20.47 7.40
C GLN A 61 -15.98 20.68 8.74
N GLN A 62 -16.24 21.95 9.11
CA GLN A 62 -17.15 22.22 10.22
C GLN A 62 -18.59 21.96 9.79
N VAL A 63 -19.31 21.20 10.60
CA VAL A 63 -20.71 20.80 10.35
C VAL A 63 -21.68 21.36 11.40
N ASP A 64 -21.15 21.86 12.52
CA ASP A 64 -21.86 22.59 13.57
C ASP A 64 -20.86 23.44 14.38
N ALA A 65 -21.33 24.37 15.20
CA ALA A 65 -20.52 25.27 16.03
C ALA A 65 -19.51 24.56 16.94
N SER A 66 -19.74 23.28 17.25
CA SER A 66 -18.87 22.46 18.12
C SER A 66 -18.28 21.23 17.43
N ARG A 67 -18.61 20.95 16.16
CA ARG A 67 -18.28 19.69 15.49
C ARG A 67 -17.60 19.91 14.15
N SER A 68 -16.44 19.27 13.99
CA SER A 68 -15.73 19.16 12.73
C SER A 68 -15.63 17.70 12.32
N MET A 69 -15.98 17.40 11.07
CA MET A 69 -15.90 16.07 10.49
C MET A 69 -14.75 16.00 9.50
N VAL A 70 -14.03 14.87 9.50
CA VAL A 70 -13.06 14.56 8.45
C VAL A 70 -13.86 14.18 7.21
N ILE A 71 -13.66 14.91 6.10
CA ILE A 71 -14.33 14.66 4.82
C ILE A 71 -13.39 14.05 3.78
N GLY A 72 -12.08 14.04 4.03
CA GLY A 72 -11.08 13.43 3.16
C GLY A 72 -9.90 12.92 3.98
N HIS A 73 -9.76 11.60 4.06
CA HIS A 73 -8.55 10.97 4.59
C HIS A 73 -7.39 11.18 3.62
N THR A 74 -6.20 11.38 4.18
CA THR A 74 -4.97 11.46 3.40
C THR A 74 -4.55 10.07 2.96
N GLY A 75 -3.85 9.99 1.82
CA GLY A 75 -3.45 8.73 1.20
C GLY A 75 -2.54 7.90 2.09
N ASP A 76 -1.65 8.52 2.87
CA ASP A 76 -0.82 7.83 3.87
C ASP A 76 -1.68 7.05 4.87
N LYS A 77 -2.78 7.64 5.35
CA LYS A 77 -3.69 6.95 6.28
C LYS A 77 -4.40 5.74 5.66
N ILE A 78 -4.44 5.61 4.34
CA ILE A 78 -5.13 4.52 3.65
C ILE A 78 -4.13 3.48 3.15
N PHE A 79 -3.07 3.93 2.46
CA PHE A 79 -2.14 3.08 1.71
C PHE A 79 -0.73 3.01 2.33
N ASP A 80 -0.43 3.83 3.34
CA ASP A 80 0.87 3.88 4.03
C ASP A 80 0.69 3.91 5.56
N SER A 81 -0.17 3.03 6.06
CA SER A 81 -0.51 2.93 7.48
C SER A 81 -1.01 1.54 7.82
N ILE A 82 -0.75 1.15 9.06
CA ILE A 82 -1.26 -0.07 9.68
C ILE A 82 -1.85 0.28 11.04
N THR A 83 -2.82 -0.53 11.47
CA THR A 83 -3.53 -0.34 12.74
C THR A 83 -2.75 -0.96 13.90
N SER A 84 -3.15 -0.65 15.15
CA SER A 84 -2.50 -1.20 16.35
C SER A 84 -2.65 -2.71 16.50
N ASN A 85 -3.63 -3.33 15.83
CA ASN A 85 -3.82 -4.77 15.75
C ASN A 85 -3.07 -5.42 14.56
N ALA A 86 -2.10 -4.73 13.97
CA ALA A 86 -1.24 -5.29 12.94
C ALA A 86 -0.51 -6.54 13.43
N VAL A 87 -0.41 -7.54 12.55
CA VAL A 87 0.42 -8.72 12.76
C VAL A 87 1.89 -8.30 12.67
N ALA A 88 2.61 -8.44 13.77
CA ALA A 88 4.03 -8.12 13.85
C ALA A 88 4.90 -9.09 13.05
N GLU A 89 6.10 -8.65 12.67
CA GLU A 89 7.07 -9.53 12.02
C GLU A 89 7.65 -10.55 13.03
N PRO A 90 7.83 -11.83 12.65
CA PRO A 90 8.31 -12.88 13.55
C PRO A 90 9.71 -12.62 14.12
N ASP A 91 10.54 -11.87 13.40
CA ASP A 91 11.91 -11.51 13.77
C ASP A 91 11.98 -10.24 14.65
N GLY A 92 10.83 -9.63 14.96
CA GLY A 92 10.75 -8.38 15.72
C GLY A 92 11.13 -7.13 14.93
N SER A 93 11.36 -7.24 13.62
CA SER A 93 11.58 -6.08 12.74
C SER A 93 10.31 -5.24 12.58
N ALA A 94 10.48 -4.00 12.13
CA ALA A 94 9.33 -3.14 11.84
C ALA A 94 8.50 -3.71 10.68
N SER A 95 7.18 -3.75 10.87
CA SER A 95 6.24 -4.08 9.80
C SER A 95 6.29 -3.00 8.72
N GLU A 96 6.25 -3.45 7.46
CA GLU A 96 6.06 -2.55 6.33
C GLU A 96 4.67 -1.88 6.45
N THR A 97 4.59 -0.59 6.13
CA THR A 97 3.34 0.19 6.18
C THR A 97 2.82 0.53 4.80
N ASN A 98 3.73 0.64 3.83
CA ASN A 98 3.41 1.08 2.49
C ASN A 98 2.96 -0.11 1.62
N LEU A 99 1.70 -0.08 1.17
CA LEU A 99 1.11 -1.12 0.35
C LEU A 99 1.90 -1.38 -0.94
N PHE A 100 2.42 -0.32 -1.58
CA PHE A 100 3.17 -0.43 -2.82
C PHE A 100 4.55 -1.06 -2.59
N ALA A 101 5.22 -0.72 -1.49
CA ALA A 101 6.48 -1.36 -1.11
C ALA A 101 6.30 -2.87 -0.83
N MET A 102 5.17 -3.28 -0.24
CA MET A 102 4.83 -4.69 -0.05
C MET A 102 4.69 -5.43 -1.39
N LEU A 103 3.90 -4.85 -2.32
CA LEU A 103 3.68 -5.43 -3.63
C LEU A 103 4.98 -5.48 -4.46
N ASP A 104 5.77 -4.41 -4.44
CA ASP A 104 7.06 -4.33 -5.14
C ASP A 104 8.06 -5.35 -4.61
N SER A 105 8.08 -5.58 -3.30
CA SER A 105 8.92 -6.61 -2.68
C SER A 105 8.53 -8.01 -3.13
N ALA A 106 7.23 -8.31 -3.20
CA ALA A 106 6.76 -9.60 -3.73
C ALA A 106 7.06 -9.77 -5.21
N ILE A 107 6.86 -8.74 -6.03
CA ILE A 107 7.17 -8.75 -7.46
C ILE A 107 8.67 -9.03 -7.67
N ALA A 108 9.53 -8.35 -6.92
CA ALA A 108 10.98 -8.55 -6.98
C ALA A 108 11.35 -9.98 -6.57
N ALA A 109 10.80 -10.48 -5.46
CA ALA A 109 11.05 -11.84 -5.00
C ALA A 109 10.63 -12.88 -6.03
N LEU A 110 9.46 -12.73 -6.66
CA LEU A 110 8.93 -13.64 -7.67
C LEU A 110 9.70 -13.61 -9.00
N LYS A 111 10.31 -12.48 -9.36
CA LYS A 111 11.13 -12.35 -10.57
C LYS A 111 12.55 -12.91 -10.41
N THR A 112 13.06 -13.03 -9.19
CA THR A 112 14.36 -13.66 -8.94
C THR A 112 14.25 -15.17 -9.18
N PRO A 113 14.99 -15.76 -10.14
CA PRO A 113 14.99 -17.20 -10.35
C PRO A 113 15.50 -17.95 -9.11
N VAL A 114 14.85 -19.05 -8.74
CA VAL A 114 15.20 -19.83 -7.53
C VAL A 114 15.45 -21.30 -7.81
N ALA A 115 15.35 -21.77 -9.05
CA ALA A 115 15.41 -23.20 -9.39
C ALA A 115 16.64 -23.93 -8.80
N ASP A 116 17.80 -23.28 -8.84
CA ASP A 116 19.09 -23.90 -8.53
C ASP A 116 19.64 -23.57 -7.12
N SER A 117 18.85 -22.87 -6.28
CA SER A 117 19.33 -22.37 -4.99
C SER A 117 18.27 -22.46 -3.90
N GLU A 118 18.48 -23.36 -2.94
CA GLU A 118 17.60 -23.48 -1.77
C GLU A 118 17.60 -22.21 -0.91
N ALA A 119 18.73 -21.51 -0.83
CA ALA A 119 18.82 -20.23 -0.13
C ALA A 119 17.92 -19.16 -0.79
N ASP A 120 17.92 -19.09 -2.12
CA ASP A 120 17.07 -18.12 -2.84
C ASP A 120 15.59 -18.50 -2.76
N LYS A 121 15.26 -19.80 -2.71
CA LYS A 121 13.89 -20.27 -2.42
C LYS A 121 13.42 -19.80 -1.04
N GLU A 122 14.27 -19.92 -0.02
CA GLU A 122 13.95 -19.49 1.34
C GLU A 122 13.79 -17.96 1.43
N ILE A 123 14.66 -17.19 0.77
CA ILE A 123 14.55 -15.73 0.68
C ILE A 123 13.26 -15.31 -0.01
N ALA A 124 12.91 -15.94 -1.13
CA ALA A 124 11.68 -15.64 -1.86
C ALA A 124 10.44 -16.00 -1.03
N ALA A 125 10.44 -17.14 -0.34
CA ALA A 125 9.35 -17.53 0.55
C ALA A 125 9.17 -16.54 1.70
N ALA A 126 10.26 -16.12 2.35
CA ALA A 126 10.23 -15.15 3.43
C ALA A 126 9.66 -13.78 2.97
N ALA A 127 10.02 -13.33 1.76
CA ALA A 127 9.49 -12.10 1.19
C ALA A 127 7.98 -12.17 0.90
N LEU A 128 7.49 -13.33 0.40
CA LEU A 128 6.06 -13.57 0.19
C LEU A 128 5.29 -13.65 1.51
N ASP A 129 5.86 -14.30 2.52
CA ASP A 129 5.26 -14.37 3.86
C ASP A 129 5.15 -12.99 4.51
N LYS A 130 6.20 -12.16 4.39
CA LYS A 130 6.18 -10.76 4.83
C LYS A 130 5.12 -9.95 4.08
N THR A 131 5.03 -10.12 2.77
CA THR A 131 4.00 -9.47 1.95
C THR A 131 2.60 -9.88 2.38
N ASN A 132 2.35 -11.17 2.63
CA ASN A 132 1.05 -11.65 3.08
C ASN A 132 0.63 -11.04 4.42
N ARG A 133 1.57 -10.92 5.38
CA ARG A 133 1.32 -10.19 6.64
C ARG A 133 1.02 -8.71 6.38
N GLY A 134 1.85 -8.05 5.58
CA GLY A 134 1.68 -6.65 5.21
C GLY A 134 0.32 -6.38 4.56
N LEU A 135 -0.11 -7.19 3.59
CA LEU A 135 -1.39 -7.05 2.91
C LEU A 135 -2.58 -7.22 3.86
N LYS A 136 -2.50 -8.15 4.83
CA LYS A 136 -3.52 -8.27 5.88
C LYS A 136 -3.59 -7.03 6.76
N ASN A 137 -2.43 -6.47 7.13
CA ASN A 137 -2.36 -5.26 7.94
C ASN A 137 -2.91 -4.05 7.18
N SER A 138 -2.55 -3.90 5.90
CA SER A 138 -3.06 -2.85 5.01
C SER A 138 -4.57 -2.98 4.80
N LEU A 139 -5.09 -4.20 4.58
CA LEU A 139 -6.53 -4.44 4.48
C LEU A 139 -7.27 -4.04 5.75
N ASN A 140 -6.76 -4.42 6.93
CA ASN A 140 -7.34 -4.02 8.21
C ASN A 140 -7.34 -2.50 8.39
N ASN A 141 -6.29 -1.82 7.93
CA ASN A 141 -6.22 -0.37 7.94
C ASN A 141 -7.33 0.26 7.07
N VAL A 142 -7.47 -0.20 5.81
CA VAL A 142 -8.53 0.28 4.91
C VAL A 142 -9.92 0.03 5.50
N LEU A 143 -10.16 -1.14 6.11
CA LEU A 143 -11.42 -1.46 6.77
C LEU A 143 -11.71 -0.52 7.95
N THR A 144 -10.68 -0.18 8.72
CA THR A 144 -10.79 0.76 9.85
C THR A 144 -11.12 2.16 9.37
N VAL A 145 -10.46 2.65 8.31
CA VAL A 145 -10.75 3.95 7.71
C VAL A 145 -12.17 4.02 7.13
N ARG A 146 -12.67 2.92 6.56
CA ARG A 146 -14.04 2.86 6.02
C ARG A 146 -15.13 2.82 7.10
N ALA A 147 -14.80 2.32 8.29
CA ALA A 147 -15.76 2.15 9.38
C ALA A 147 -15.87 3.38 10.32
N GLY A 148 -14.87 4.27 10.29
CA GLY A 148 -14.80 5.50 11.10
C GLY A 148 -15.30 6.73 10.38
#